data_AF-A0A562IDL5-F1
#
_entry.id   AF-A0A562IDL5-F1
#
_cell.length_a   1.000
_cell.length_b   1.000
_cell.length_c   1.000
_cell.angle_alpha   90.00
_cell.angle_beta   90.00
_cell.angle_gamma   90.00
#
_symmetry.space_group_name_H-M   'P 1'
#
loop_
_entity.id
_entity.type
_entity.pdbx_description
1 polymer ?
#
loop_
_entity_poly.entity_id
_entity_poly.type
_entity_poly.pdbx_seq_one_letter_code
_entity_poly.pdbx_strand_id
1 'polypeptide(L)' 'MTPERQEAPFSVILASYCIEFHTRNTCSKCTDDGCPRLAGAQLRIDTYRLAKLALRRSRRLI' A
#
# COMPACT_ATOMS: atom_id res chain seq x y z
N MET A 1 1.32 -22.65 17.47
CA MET A 1 1.79 -21.48 16.69
C MET A 1 1.30 -21.62 15.28
N THR A 2 0.17 -21.00 14.95
CA THR A 2 -0.28 -20.84 13.55
C THR A 2 0.77 -20.03 12.80
N PRO A 3 1.07 -20.31 11.52
CA PRO A 3 1.99 -19.50 10.74
C PRO A 3 1.44 -18.08 10.72
N GLU A 4 2.10 -17.18 11.44
CA GLU A 4 1.70 -15.78 11.52
C GLU A 4 1.60 -15.28 10.09
N ARG A 5 0.38 -14.93 9.67
CA ARG A 5 0.18 -14.17 8.45
C ARG A 5 0.99 -12.91 8.69
N GLN A 6 2.19 -12.81 8.10
CA GLN A 6 3.02 -11.61 8.21
C GLN A 6 2.14 -10.41 7.87
N GLU A 7 1.72 -9.68 8.90
CA GLU A 7 0.85 -8.54 8.75
C GLU A 7 1.56 -7.50 7.90
N ALA A 8 0.78 -6.73 7.14
CA ALA A 8 1.36 -5.66 6.36
C ALA A 8 1.98 -4.62 7.33
N PRO A 9 3.14 -4.02 7.00
CA PRO A 9 3.69 -2.94 7.80
C PRO A 9 2.66 -1.83 7.99
N PHE A 10 2.64 -1.20 9.17
CA PHE A 10 1.67 -0.14 9.49
C PHE A 10 1.61 0.96 8.41
N SER A 11 2.75 1.33 7.82
CA SER A 11 2.79 2.31 6.73
C SER A 11 1.98 1.93 5.47
N VAL A 12 1.81 0.63 5.21
CA VAL A 12 0.99 0.10 4.10
C VAL A 12 -0.49 0.13 4.48
N ILE A 13 -0.80 -0.23 5.73
CA ILE A 13 -2.16 -0.16 6.28
C ILE A 13 -2.66 1.30 6.25
N LEU A 14 -1.84 2.23 6.73
CA LEU A 14 -2.16 3.66 6.70
C LEU A 14 -2.34 4.17 5.27
N ALA A 15 -1.50 3.71 4.32
CA ALA A 15 -1.66 4.06 2.91
C ALA A 15 -3.01 3.59 2.35
N SER A 16 -3.47 2.37 2.69
CA SER A 16 -4.81 1.93 2.27
C SER A 16 -5.93 2.78 2.87
N TYR A 17 -5.81 3.16 4.15
CA TYR A 17 -6.76 4.08 4.78
C TYR A 17 -6.76 5.46 4.12
N CYS A 18 -5.59 6.00 3.73
CA CYS A 18 -5.52 7.27 3.01
C CYS A 18 -6.29 7.24 1.69
N ILE A 19 -6.21 6.13 0.94
CA ILE A 19 -6.95 5.97 -0.32
C ILE A 19 -8.45 5.91 -0.04
N GLU A 20 -8.89 5.05 0.88
CA GLU A 20 -10.30 4.93 1.22
C GLU A 20 -10.88 6.25 1.74
N PHE A 21 -10.16 6.93 2.65
CA PHE A 21 -10.56 8.23 3.17
C PHE A 21 -10.75 9.24 2.05
N HIS A 22 -9.83 9.27 1.07
CA HIS A 22 -9.90 10.18 -0.06
C HIS A 22 -11.08 9.88 -0.99
N THR A 23 -11.54 8.63 -1.11
CA THR A 23 -12.74 8.32 -1.90
C THR A 23 -14.03 8.85 -1.29
N ARG A 24 -14.03 9.12 0.02
CA ARG A 24 -15.21 9.55 0.78
C ARG A 24 -15.19 11.03 1.17
N ASN A 25 -14.06 11.70 1.02
CA ASN A 25 -13.85 13.06 1.54
C ASN A 25 -13.18 13.96 0.50
N THR A 26 -13.54 15.24 0.52
CA THR A 26 -12.88 16.27 -0.29
C THR A 26 -11.48 16.52 0.22
N CYS A 27 -10.48 16.38 -0.65
CA CYS A 27 -9.10 16.66 -0.29
C CYS A 27 -8.70 18.06 -0.74
N SER A 28 -8.30 18.93 0.20
CA SER A 28 -7.81 20.28 -0.08
C SER A 28 -6.43 20.34 -0.75
N LYS A 29 -5.82 19.18 -1.01
CA LYS A 29 -4.51 19.05 -1.66
C LYS A 29 -4.59 18.46 -3.06
N CYS A 30 -5.79 18.19 -3.57
CA CYS A 30 -5.96 17.83 -4.97
C CYS A 30 -5.61 19.02 -5.87
N THR A 31 -4.96 18.71 -6.99
CA THR A 31 -4.76 19.60 -8.13
C THR A 31 -5.41 18.97 -9.37
N ASP A 32 -5.41 19.68 -10.49
CA ASP A 32 -5.89 19.15 -11.78
C ASP A 32 -5.07 17.93 -12.24
N ASP A 33 -3.81 17.83 -11.83
CA ASP A 33 -2.92 16.68 -12.07
C ASP A 33 -3.14 15.51 -11.10
N GLY A 34 -4.05 15.65 -10.13
CA GLY A 34 -4.39 14.63 -9.13
C GLY A 34 -3.94 14.96 -7.71
N CYS A 35 -3.85 13.94 -6.85
CA CYS A 35 -3.53 14.13 -5.43
C CYS A 35 -2.16 13.53 -5.07
N PRO A 36 -1.19 14.33 -4.61
CA PRO A 36 0.15 13.83 -4.26
C PRO A 36 0.11 12.83 -3.09
N ARG A 37 -0.86 12.96 -2.18
CA ARG A 37 -1.04 12.01 -1.07
C ARG A 37 -1.54 10.65 -1.57
N LEU A 38 -2.42 10.64 -2.57
CA LEU A 38 -2.85 9.40 -3.21
C LEU A 38 -1.71 8.75 -3.98
N ALA A 39 -0.94 9.52 -4.74
CA ALA A 39 0.22 9.01 -5.47
C ALA A 39 1.23 8.35 -4.51
N GLY A 40 1.55 9.00 -3.39
CA GLY A 40 2.44 8.44 -2.37
C GLY A 40 1.88 7.18 -1.70
N ALA A 41 0.58 7.16 -1.39
CA ALA A 41 -0.08 5.99 -0.81
C ALA A 41 -0.06 4.79 -1.77
N GLN A 42 -0.39 5.03 -3.04
CA GLN A 42 -0.40 4.00 -4.08
C GLN A 42 1.00 3.42 -4.29
N LEU A 43 2.02 4.27 -4.40
CA LEU A 43 3.42 3.85 -4.53
C LEU A 43 3.85 2.95 -3.36
N ARG A 44 3.43 3.28 -2.12
CA ARG A 44 3.77 2.49 -0.93
C ARG A 44 3.14 1.10 -0.96
N ILE A 45 1.88 1.01 -1.36
CA ILE A 45 1.17 -0.27 -1.50
C ILE A 45 1.82 -1.12 -2.60
N ASP A 46 2.12 -0.53 -3.75
CA ASP A 46 2.69 -1.26 -4.88
C ASP A 46 4.11 -1.76 -4.59
N THR A 47 4.93 -0.94 -3.91
CA THR A 47 6.25 -1.35 -3.43
C THR A 47 6.14 -2.57 -2.51
N TYR A 48 5.20 -2.57 -1.56
CA TYR A 48 4.97 -3.71 -0.67
C TYR A 48 4.50 -4.96 -1.43
N ARG A 49 3.58 -4.81 -2.40
CA ARG A 49 3.10 -5.92 -3.24
C ARG A 49 4.24 -6.55 -4.03
N LEU A 50 5.09 -5.74 -4.66
CA LEU A 50 6.26 -6.22 -5.40
C LEU A 50 7.23 -6.97 -4.48
N ALA A 51 7.51 -6.45 -3.29
CA ALA A 51 8.35 -7.14 -2.30
C ALA A 51 7.75 -8.50 -1.89
N LYS A 52 6.43 -8.57 -1.62
CA LYS A 52 5.76 -9.84 -1.29
C LYS A 52 5.80 -10.83 -2.45
N LEU A 53 5.65 -10.36 -3.69
CA LEU A 53 5.77 -11.21 -4.87
C LEU A 53 7.20 -11.74 -5.04
N ALA A 54 8.22 -10.90 -4.85
CA ALA A 54 9.62 -11.31 -4.89
C ALA A 54 9.93 -12.39 -3.82
N LEU A 55 9.48 -12.20 -2.59
CA LEU A 55 9.62 -13.18 -1.51
C LEU A 55 8.90 -14.50 -1.82
N ARG A 56 7.72 -14.45 -2.44
CA ARG A 56 7.00 -15.66 -2.85
C ARG A 56 7.74 -16.41 -3.97
N ARG A 57 8.33 -15.67 -4.92
CA ARG A 57 9.12 -16.25 -6.01
C ARG A 57 10.38 -16.93 -5.47
N SER A 58 11.14 -16.26 -4.60
CA SER A 58 12.35 -16.86 -4.01
C SER A 58 12.04 -18.12 -3.20
N ARG A 59 10.95 -18.12 -2.43
CA ARG A 59 10.49 -19.31 -1.69
C ARG A 59 10.02 -20.49 -2.54
N ARG A 60 9.73 -20.29 -3.83
CA ARG A 60 9.34 -21.37 -4.75
C ARG A 60 10.54 -21.99 -5.48
N LEU A 61 11.70 -21.34 -5.43
CA LEU A 61 12.93 -21.79 -6.09
C LEU A 61 13.87 -22.55 -5.13
N ILE A 62 13.49 -22.68 -3.87
CA ILE A 62 14.13 -23.47 -2.81
C ILE A 62 13.21 -24.65 -2.54
#